data_AF-X1QK85-F1
#
_entry.id   AF-X1QK85-F1
#
_cell.length_a   1.000
_cell.length_b   1.000
_cell.length_c   1.000
_cell.angle_alpha   90.00
_cell.angle_beta   90.00
_cell.angle_gamma   90.00
#
_symmetry.space_group_name_H-M   'P 1'
#
loop_
_entity.id
_entity.type
_entity.pdbx_description
1 polymer ?
#
loop_
_entity_poly.entity_id
_entity_poly.type
_entity_poly.pdbx_seq_one_letter_code
_entity_poly.pdbx_strand_id
1 'polypeptide(L)'
;HSIEATDMWLSGGEPNAWIEYELDKVYKLHEMWVWNSNQPVESTIGFGVKDVTIEYSTNGTNYTTLGTTAEFARAPGAVGYAHNTTVDFGSAAAKYVRLTTNSNWGSLVDKYGLSEVRFFSIPVFAREPSPDSGTTDVAVDVTLGFRAGRDAAEHHLHFSSDEQAVIDGNAPVDTVTETSYGPLSLDLGTTYYWKINEVNEAETTTTWQGDIWNFTTHEFFVVDDFEDYNDWPPDEIWFTWIDGYGVLANGGAVG
;
A
#
# COMPACT_ATOMS: atom_id res chain seq x y z
N HIS A 1 -0.30 -12.75 23.81
CA HIS A 1 -0.39 -11.32 24.14
C HIS A 1 0.05 -11.09 25.59
N SER A 2 0.45 -9.86 25.91
CA SER A 2 0.92 -9.43 27.24
C SER A 2 -0.15 -9.56 28.33
N ILE A 3 0.30 -9.56 29.60
CA ILE A 3 -0.53 -9.43 30.81
C ILE A 3 -0.37 -8.05 31.48
N GLU A 4 0.57 -7.23 31.01
CA GLU A 4 0.87 -5.93 31.61
C GLU A 4 -0.24 -4.92 31.29
N ALA A 5 -0.69 -4.19 32.31
CA ALA A 5 -1.79 -3.25 32.16
C ALA A 5 -1.46 -2.08 31.20
N THR A 6 -0.19 -1.73 31.06
CA THR A 6 0.29 -0.67 30.15
C THR A 6 0.19 -1.04 28.68
N ASP A 7 0.02 -2.32 28.37
CA ASP A 7 -0.02 -2.84 27.00
C ASP A 7 -1.47 -2.96 26.50
N MET A 8 -2.42 -2.33 27.19
CA MET A 8 -3.85 -2.46 26.94
C MET A 8 -4.52 -1.10 27.02
N TRP A 9 -5.47 -0.88 26.12
CA TRP A 9 -6.40 0.23 26.25
C TRP A 9 -7.38 -0.06 27.39
N LEU A 10 -7.69 0.95 28.19
CA LEU A 10 -8.70 0.92 29.24
C LEU A 10 -9.53 2.20 29.21
N SER A 11 -10.85 2.07 29.20
CA SER A 11 -11.76 3.22 29.16
C SER A 11 -11.77 4.02 30.48
N GLY A 12 -12.20 5.28 30.39
CA GLY A 12 -12.28 6.21 31.53
C GLY A 12 -13.38 5.92 32.54
N GLY A 13 -14.42 5.15 32.18
CA GLY A 13 -15.62 4.91 33.00
C GLY A 13 -16.94 5.37 32.36
N GLU A 14 -16.91 5.76 31.10
CA GLU A 14 -18.11 6.22 30.37
C GLU A 14 -18.94 5.03 29.87
N PRO A 15 -20.28 5.11 29.90
CA PRO A 15 -21.12 4.10 29.27
C PRO A 15 -20.86 4.09 27.77
N ASN A 16 -20.88 2.90 27.16
CA ASN A 16 -20.70 2.74 25.72
C ASN A 16 -19.40 3.36 25.19
N ALA A 17 -18.30 3.18 25.92
CA ALA A 17 -16.99 3.59 25.43
C ALA A 17 -16.72 3.00 24.04
N TRP A 18 -16.06 3.77 23.19
CA TRP A 18 -15.78 3.35 21.83
C TRP A 18 -14.33 3.62 21.45
N ILE A 19 -13.85 2.81 20.53
CA ILE A 19 -12.58 3.00 19.84
C ILE A 19 -12.83 2.93 18.34
N GLU A 20 -12.18 3.82 17.59
CA GLU A 20 -12.25 3.85 16.15
C GLU A 20 -10.86 3.68 15.56
N TYR A 21 -10.77 2.81 14.56
CA TYR A 21 -9.58 2.58 13.76
C TYR A 21 -9.79 3.22 12.39
N GLU A 22 -8.96 4.18 12.03
CA GLU A 22 -8.86 4.72 10.67
C GLU A 22 -7.67 4.06 9.96
N LEU A 23 -7.95 3.37 8.86
CA LEU A 23 -6.97 2.82 7.93
C LEU A 23 -6.54 3.92 6.94
N ASP A 24 -5.38 3.74 6.31
CA ASP A 24 -4.85 4.70 5.32
C ASP A 24 -5.74 4.83 4.08
N LYS A 25 -6.40 3.73 3.69
CA LYS A 25 -7.36 3.68 2.58
C LYS A 25 -8.51 2.72 2.86
N VAL A 26 -9.47 2.65 1.93
CA VAL A 26 -10.55 1.67 1.99
C VAL A 26 -9.97 0.30 1.63
N TYR A 27 -10.20 -0.73 2.45
CA TYR A 27 -9.82 -2.12 2.17
C TYR A 27 -11.06 -3.02 2.07
N LYS A 28 -10.93 -4.14 1.34
CA LYS A 28 -11.86 -5.28 1.42
C LYS A 28 -11.51 -6.12 2.65
N LEU A 29 -12.09 -5.80 3.81
CA LEU A 29 -11.80 -6.48 5.07
C LEU A 29 -12.37 -7.89 5.07
N HIS A 30 -11.51 -8.88 5.35
CA HIS A 30 -11.88 -10.28 5.46
C HIS A 30 -12.26 -10.64 6.89
N GLU A 31 -11.34 -10.43 7.83
CA GLU A 31 -11.55 -10.78 9.23
C GLU A 31 -10.79 -9.86 10.18
N MET A 32 -11.23 -9.81 11.43
CA MET A 32 -10.53 -9.17 12.53
C MET A 32 -10.27 -10.18 13.64
N TRP A 33 -9.01 -10.34 14.03
CA TRP A 33 -8.64 -11.09 15.23
C TRP A 33 -8.61 -10.15 16.43
N VAL A 34 -9.11 -10.64 17.57
CA VAL A 34 -9.21 -9.84 18.79
C VAL A 34 -8.46 -10.52 19.93
N TRP A 35 -7.61 -9.75 20.59
CA TRP A 35 -7.06 -10.03 21.90
C TRP A 35 -7.70 -9.07 22.90
N ASN A 36 -8.55 -9.64 23.74
CA ASN A 36 -9.23 -8.93 24.80
C ASN A 36 -8.29 -8.57 25.97
N SER A 37 -8.70 -7.64 26.85
CA SER A 37 -7.93 -7.27 28.05
C SER A 37 -7.52 -8.50 28.85
N ASN A 38 -6.22 -8.74 28.97
CA ASN A 38 -5.63 -9.97 29.49
C ASN A 38 -4.85 -9.76 30.79
N GLN A 39 -5.23 -8.76 31.59
CA GLN A 39 -4.58 -8.50 32.88
C GLN A 39 -4.81 -9.68 33.84
N PRO A 40 -3.91 -9.96 34.80
CA PRO A 40 -4.11 -11.08 35.75
C PRO A 40 -5.40 -10.97 36.58
N VAL A 41 -5.85 -9.73 36.80
CA VAL A 41 -7.11 -9.44 37.50
C VAL A 41 -8.35 -9.65 36.64
N GLU A 42 -8.20 -10.02 35.35
CA GLU A 42 -9.32 -10.17 34.42
C GLU A 42 -10.34 -11.16 34.96
N SER A 43 -9.92 -12.29 35.52
CA SER A 43 -10.80 -13.31 36.12
C SER A 43 -11.66 -12.80 37.29
N THR A 44 -11.21 -11.76 37.98
CA THR A 44 -11.84 -11.22 39.20
C THR A 44 -12.61 -9.92 38.95
N ILE A 45 -12.05 -9.01 38.14
CA ILE A 45 -12.65 -7.70 37.85
C ILE A 45 -13.46 -7.71 36.55
N GLY A 46 -12.95 -8.38 35.51
CA GLY A 46 -13.64 -8.51 34.22
C GLY A 46 -13.64 -7.23 33.38
N PHE A 47 -12.46 -6.63 33.15
CA PHE A 47 -12.36 -5.43 32.29
C PHE A 47 -12.58 -5.76 30.82
N GLY A 48 -12.31 -7.00 30.41
CA GLY A 48 -12.43 -7.43 29.03
C GLY A 48 -13.80 -7.09 28.45
N VAL A 49 -13.77 -6.51 27.25
CA VAL A 49 -14.98 -6.23 26.46
C VAL A 49 -15.73 -7.53 26.23
N LYS A 50 -17.05 -7.55 26.43
CA LYS A 50 -17.88 -8.72 26.16
C LYS A 50 -18.80 -8.45 24.98
N ASP A 51 -19.88 -7.72 25.16
CA ASP A 51 -20.81 -7.41 24.08
C ASP A 51 -20.34 -6.13 23.37
N VAL A 52 -20.19 -6.19 22.04
CA VAL A 52 -19.70 -5.08 21.22
C VAL A 52 -20.59 -4.88 19.99
N THR A 53 -20.86 -3.63 19.66
CA THR A 53 -21.41 -3.24 18.35
C THR A 53 -20.24 -2.87 17.46
N ILE A 54 -20.14 -3.52 16.30
CA ILE A 54 -19.10 -3.26 15.30
C ILE A 54 -19.73 -2.50 14.16
N GLU A 55 -19.14 -1.37 13.81
CA GLU A 55 -19.58 -0.54 12.70
C GLU A 55 -18.40 -0.26 11.77
N TYR A 56 -18.66 -0.14 10.48
CA TYR A 56 -17.63 0.19 9.50
C TYR A 56 -18.11 1.24 8.50
N SER A 57 -17.18 1.99 7.93
CA SER A 57 -17.45 3.05 6.98
C SER A 57 -16.31 3.21 5.97
N THR A 58 -16.64 3.67 4.77
CA THR A 58 -15.66 4.11 3.77
C THR A 58 -15.34 5.61 3.89
N ASN A 59 -16.18 6.41 4.56
CA ASN A 59 -16.11 7.88 4.58
C ASN A 59 -16.12 8.51 5.99
N GLY A 60 -16.23 7.70 7.05
CA GLY A 60 -16.18 8.18 8.43
C GLY A 60 -17.44 8.97 8.86
N THR A 61 -18.48 8.99 8.04
CA THR A 61 -19.75 9.68 8.34
C THR A 61 -20.94 8.71 8.32
N ASN A 62 -21.00 7.86 7.29
CA ASN A 62 -22.06 6.88 7.11
C ASN A 62 -21.54 5.52 7.55
N TYR A 63 -22.05 5.03 8.69
CA TYR A 63 -21.64 3.75 9.26
C TYR A 63 -22.67 2.67 8.95
N THR A 64 -22.17 1.48 8.65
CA THR A 64 -22.95 0.25 8.55
C THR A 64 -22.61 -0.64 9.73
N THR A 65 -23.62 -1.14 10.43
CA THR A 65 -23.41 -2.12 11.51
C THR A 65 -23.09 -3.48 10.91
N LEU A 66 -21.99 -4.09 11.34
CA LEU A 66 -21.59 -5.44 10.95
C LEU A 66 -22.42 -6.46 11.74
N GLY A 67 -23.39 -7.08 11.06
CA GLY A 67 -24.24 -8.11 11.67
C GLY A 67 -25.05 -7.58 12.85
N THR A 68 -24.92 -8.25 13.99
CA THR A 68 -25.55 -7.85 15.26
C THR A 68 -24.47 -7.67 16.33
N THR A 69 -24.85 -7.56 17.60
CA THR A 69 -23.88 -7.51 18.70
C THR A 69 -22.95 -8.73 18.67
N ALA A 70 -21.64 -8.49 18.62
CA ALA A 70 -20.62 -9.51 18.70
C ALA A 70 -20.23 -9.74 20.17
N GLU A 71 -20.03 -11.00 20.56
CA GLU A 71 -19.47 -11.34 21.88
C GLU A 71 -17.97 -11.62 21.72
N PHE A 72 -17.13 -10.83 22.40
CA PHE A 72 -15.70 -11.07 22.50
C PHE A 72 -15.41 -11.99 23.67
N ALA A 73 -14.70 -13.09 23.40
CA ALA A 73 -14.34 -14.04 24.43
C ALA A 73 -13.44 -13.39 25.50
N ARG A 74 -13.65 -13.80 26.75
CA ARG A 74 -12.84 -13.35 27.88
C ARG A 74 -11.40 -13.81 27.72
N ALA A 75 -10.45 -12.94 28.00
CA ALA A 75 -9.05 -13.35 28.05
C ALA A 75 -8.77 -14.19 29.31
N PRO A 76 -7.76 -15.07 29.28
CA PRO A 76 -7.44 -15.94 30.41
C PRO A 76 -6.73 -15.22 31.57
N GLY A 77 -6.21 -14.01 31.37
CA GLY A 77 -5.35 -13.33 32.35
C GLY A 77 -3.96 -13.96 32.47
N ALA A 78 -3.47 -14.59 31.40
CA ALA A 78 -2.27 -15.42 31.41
C ALA A 78 -1.31 -15.07 30.25
N VAL A 79 -0.01 -15.30 30.48
CA VAL A 79 1.03 -15.13 29.45
C VAL A 79 0.79 -16.06 28.26
N GLY A 80 1.17 -15.63 27.07
CA GLY A 80 1.03 -16.45 25.85
C GLY A 80 -0.40 -16.53 25.29
N TYR A 81 -1.30 -15.64 25.70
CA TYR A 81 -2.66 -15.58 25.19
C TYR A 81 -2.72 -15.41 23.65
N ALA A 82 -3.25 -16.41 22.94
CA ALA A 82 -3.57 -16.33 21.51
C ALA A 82 -4.92 -15.62 21.30
N HIS A 83 -5.20 -15.12 20.10
CA HIS A 83 -6.54 -14.59 19.83
C HIS A 83 -7.54 -15.73 20.02
N ASN A 84 -8.68 -15.42 20.63
CA ASN A 84 -9.75 -16.40 20.87
C ASN A 84 -11.10 -15.92 20.32
N THR A 85 -11.08 -14.78 19.62
CA THR A 85 -12.23 -14.20 18.96
C THR A 85 -11.79 -13.78 17.56
N THR A 86 -12.56 -14.23 16.58
CA THR A 86 -12.42 -13.87 15.18
C THR A 86 -13.76 -13.32 14.72
N VAL A 87 -13.72 -12.14 14.09
CA VAL A 87 -14.88 -11.47 13.53
C VAL A 87 -14.76 -11.52 12.01
N ASP A 88 -15.73 -12.13 11.34
CA ASP A 88 -15.82 -12.14 9.88
C ASP A 88 -16.45 -10.82 9.40
N PHE A 89 -15.78 -10.15 8.47
CA PHE A 89 -16.26 -8.91 7.84
C PHE A 89 -17.07 -9.17 6.57
N GLY A 90 -17.19 -10.42 6.12
CA GLY A 90 -17.94 -10.76 4.91
C GLY A 90 -17.42 -10.04 3.67
N SER A 91 -16.13 -9.70 3.64
CA SER A 91 -15.50 -8.89 2.59
C SER A 91 -16.01 -7.44 2.49
N ALA A 92 -16.39 -6.83 3.62
CA ALA A 92 -16.85 -5.44 3.67
C ALA A 92 -15.77 -4.43 3.22
N ALA A 93 -16.18 -3.42 2.46
CA ALA A 93 -15.33 -2.27 2.13
C ALA A 93 -15.31 -1.27 3.30
N ALA A 94 -14.14 -1.06 3.90
CA ALA A 94 -14.01 -0.18 5.05
C ALA A 94 -12.66 0.54 5.09
N LYS A 95 -12.71 1.83 5.45
CA LYS A 95 -11.57 2.64 5.89
C LYS A 95 -11.62 2.87 7.41
N TYR A 96 -12.83 2.99 7.95
CA TYR A 96 -13.07 3.21 9.37
C TYR A 96 -13.75 1.97 9.96
N VAL A 97 -13.29 1.52 11.13
CA VAL A 97 -13.94 0.49 11.94
C VAL A 97 -14.10 1.01 13.36
N ARG A 98 -15.33 1.07 13.85
CA ARG A 98 -15.68 1.51 15.20
C ARG A 98 -16.19 0.35 16.03
N LEU A 99 -15.63 0.18 17.22
CA LEU A 99 -16.09 -0.78 18.22
C LEU A 99 -16.72 -0.01 19.37
N THR A 100 -18.02 -0.19 19.58
CA THR A 100 -18.76 0.41 20.70
C THR A 100 -19.07 -0.67 21.73
N THR A 101 -18.54 -0.51 22.94
CA THR A 101 -18.61 -1.54 23.99
C THR A 101 -19.94 -1.47 24.74
N ASN A 102 -20.76 -2.51 24.64
CA ASN A 102 -22.07 -2.58 25.31
C ASN A 102 -21.98 -3.22 26.71
N SER A 103 -21.01 -4.12 26.94
CA SER A 103 -20.79 -4.76 28.24
C SER A 103 -19.35 -5.25 28.42
N ASN A 104 -18.99 -5.60 29.65
CA ASN A 104 -17.73 -6.28 29.99
C ASN A 104 -18.00 -7.62 30.70
N TRP A 105 -16.96 -8.40 30.97
CA TRP A 105 -17.06 -9.69 31.65
C TRP A 105 -17.28 -9.60 33.17
N GLY A 106 -17.21 -8.39 33.72
CA GLY A 106 -17.38 -8.09 35.13
C GLY A 106 -18.75 -7.51 35.47
N SER A 107 -18.95 -7.22 36.76
CA SER A 107 -20.14 -6.48 37.24
C SER A 107 -19.77 -5.41 38.28
N LEU A 108 -18.48 -5.16 38.48
CA LEU A 108 -17.97 -4.31 39.56
C LEU A 108 -17.65 -2.90 39.08
N VAL A 109 -17.38 -2.73 37.79
CA VAL A 109 -16.89 -1.49 37.20
C VAL A 109 -17.45 -1.32 35.79
N ASP A 110 -17.80 -0.08 35.44
CA ASP A 110 -18.21 0.30 34.09
C ASP A 110 -16.99 0.73 33.26
N LYS A 111 -15.99 -0.16 33.19
CA LYS A 111 -14.75 0.06 32.41
C LYS A 111 -14.54 -1.08 31.43
N TYR A 112 -13.98 -0.74 30.29
CA TYR A 112 -13.79 -1.64 29.17
C TYR A 112 -12.33 -1.65 28.77
N GLY A 113 -11.74 -2.83 28.62
CA GLY A 113 -10.36 -3.00 28.24
C GLY A 113 -10.21 -3.84 26.98
N LEU A 114 -9.27 -3.46 26.13
CA LEU A 114 -8.93 -4.16 24.90
C LEU A 114 -7.41 -4.16 24.73
N SER A 115 -6.84 -5.28 24.30
CA SER A 115 -5.39 -5.40 24.17
C SER A 115 -4.89 -5.14 22.75
N GLU A 116 -5.36 -5.92 21.78
CA GLU A 116 -4.95 -5.81 20.38
C GLU A 116 -6.11 -6.21 19.47
N VAL A 117 -6.22 -5.55 18.33
CA VAL A 117 -6.98 -6.06 17.19
C VAL A 117 -6.08 -6.14 15.99
N ARG A 118 -6.35 -7.09 15.10
CA ARG A 118 -5.64 -7.23 13.83
C ARG A 118 -6.63 -7.42 12.72
N PHE A 119 -6.59 -6.53 11.73
CA PHE A 119 -7.42 -6.61 10.53
C PHE A 119 -6.69 -7.35 9.43
N PHE A 120 -7.40 -8.23 8.75
CA PHE A 120 -6.95 -8.93 7.55
C PHE A 120 -7.82 -8.50 6.38
N SER A 121 -7.22 -8.29 5.22
CA SER A 121 -7.90 -7.86 4.01
C SER A 121 -7.58 -8.75 2.82
N ILE A 122 -8.47 -8.75 1.85
CA ILE A 122 -8.25 -9.40 0.55
C ILE A 122 -7.47 -8.41 -0.34
N PRO A 123 -6.35 -8.82 -0.97
CA PRO A 123 -5.56 -7.94 -1.83
C PRO A 123 -6.27 -7.72 -3.18
N VAL A 124 -7.20 -6.77 -3.21
CA VAL A 124 -8.03 -6.41 -4.37
C VAL A 124 -7.47 -5.25 -5.20
N PHE A 125 -6.32 -4.73 -4.82
CA PHE A 125 -5.61 -3.67 -5.55
C PHE A 125 -4.50 -4.26 -6.40
N ALA A 126 -4.19 -3.57 -7.49
CA ALA A 126 -2.95 -3.80 -8.22
C ALA A 126 -1.74 -3.54 -7.30
N ARG A 127 -0.69 -4.34 -7.46
CA ARG A 127 0.53 -4.30 -6.63
C ARG A 127 1.73 -4.78 -7.42
N GLU A 128 2.92 -4.70 -6.82
CA GLU A 128 4.16 -5.18 -7.45
C GLU A 128 4.37 -4.54 -8.85
N PRO A 129 4.42 -3.19 -8.94
CA PRO A 129 4.62 -2.51 -10.22
C PRO A 129 6.00 -2.81 -10.81
N SER A 130 6.07 -2.79 -12.14
CA SER A 130 7.29 -2.86 -12.92
C SER A 130 7.25 -1.74 -13.97
N PRO A 131 8.19 -0.78 -13.98
CA PRO A 131 9.27 -0.60 -13.01
C PRO A 131 8.77 -0.43 -11.57
N ASP A 132 9.62 -0.80 -10.60
CA ASP A 132 9.34 -0.54 -9.19
C ASP A 132 9.13 0.97 -8.98
N SER A 133 8.22 1.35 -8.09
CA SER A 133 7.94 2.77 -7.83
C SER A 133 9.19 3.50 -7.34
N GLY A 134 9.50 4.64 -7.96
CA GLY A 134 10.71 5.44 -7.70
C GLY A 134 11.94 5.05 -8.52
N THR A 135 11.82 4.09 -9.45
CA THR A 135 12.95 3.72 -10.34
C THR A 135 13.35 4.88 -11.25
N THR A 136 14.66 5.13 -11.37
CA THR A 136 15.25 6.10 -12.31
C THR A 136 15.92 5.40 -13.48
N ASP A 137 16.37 6.17 -14.48
CA ASP A 137 17.09 5.66 -15.65
C ASP A 137 16.31 4.60 -16.45
N VAL A 138 14.98 4.73 -16.46
CA VAL A 138 14.10 3.85 -17.22
C VAL A 138 14.17 4.18 -18.71
N ALA A 139 14.17 3.17 -19.58
CA ALA A 139 14.13 3.37 -21.01
C ALA A 139 12.82 4.03 -21.46
N VAL A 140 12.88 4.92 -22.45
CA VAL A 140 11.68 5.61 -22.96
C VAL A 140 10.67 4.68 -23.65
N ASP A 141 11.08 3.46 -24.03
CA ASP A 141 10.25 2.41 -24.61
C ASP A 141 9.79 1.34 -23.60
N VAL A 142 9.65 1.75 -22.33
CA VAL A 142 9.25 0.87 -21.23
C VAL A 142 7.89 0.21 -21.45
N THR A 143 7.79 -1.05 -21.03
CA THR A 143 6.51 -1.74 -20.83
C THR A 143 6.21 -1.76 -19.34
N LEU A 144 5.08 -1.19 -18.94
CA LEU A 144 4.59 -1.25 -17.57
C LEU A 144 4.06 -2.66 -17.28
N GLY A 145 4.27 -3.14 -16.07
CA GLY A 145 3.74 -4.40 -15.57
C GLY A 145 3.25 -4.25 -14.14
N PHE A 146 2.29 -5.07 -13.73
CA PHE A 146 1.80 -5.10 -12.36
C PHE A 146 1.23 -6.48 -12.05
N ARG A 147 0.95 -6.74 -10.78
CA ARG A 147 0.18 -7.89 -10.33
C ARG A 147 -1.25 -7.47 -10.05
N ALA A 148 -2.19 -8.12 -10.73
CA ALA A 148 -3.62 -7.88 -10.54
C ALA A 148 -4.12 -8.15 -9.11
N GLY A 149 -5.12 -7.39 -8.71
CA GLY A 149 -5.96 -7.65 -7.55
C GLY A 149 -6.72 -8.98 -7.68
N ARG A 150 -6.99 -9.65 -6.55
CA ARG A 150 -7.55 -11.01 -6.52
C ARG A 150 -8.87 -11.17 -7.28
N ASP A 151 -9.71 -10.14 -7.26
CA ASP A 151 -11.08 -10.17 -7.79
C ASP A 151 -11.23 -9.28 -9.03
N ALA A 152 -10.13 -8.82 -9.62
CA ALA A 152 -10.15 -7.95 -10.78
C ALA A 152 -10.65 -8.67 -12.04
N ALA A 153 -11.52 -8.03 -12.81
CA ALA A 153 -11.96 -8.48 -14.13
C ALA A 153 -11.28 -7.67 -15.25
N GLU A 154 -11.04 -6.39 -15.02
CA GLU A 154 -10.29 -5.49 -15.90
C GLU A 154 -9.54 -4.44 -15.09
N HIS A 155 -8.62 -3.74 -15.76
CA HIS A 155 -7.71 -2.78 -15.16
C HIS A 155 -7.85 -1.43 -15.85
N HIS A 156 -8.14 -0.37 -15.10
CA HIS A 156 -8.15 0.99 -15.62
C HIS A 156 -6.82 1.66 -15.28
N LEU A 157 -5.96 1.78 -16.30
CA LEU A 157 -4.67 2.42 -16.21
C LEU A 157 -4.82 3.93 -16.35
N HIS A 158 -4.40 4.67 -15.34
CA HIS A 158 -4.19 6.11 -15.42
C HIS A 158 -2.70 6.36 -15.53
N PHE A 159 -2.25 7.05 -16.58
CA PHE A 159 -0.83 7.31 -16.83
C PHE A 159 -0.63 8.77 -17.28
N SER A 160 0.27 9.51 -16.63
CA SER A 160 0.58 10.90 -16.98
C SER A 160 1.91 11.36 -16.38
N SER A 161 2.54 12.39 -16.94
CA SER A 161 3.64 13.13 -16.31
C SER A 161 3.15 14.16 -15.27
N ASP A 162 1.84 14.39 -15.18
CA ASP A 162 1.20 15.21 -14.14
C ASP A 162 0.71 14.33 -12.99
N GLU A 163 1.40 14.37 -11.86
CA GLU A 163 1.06 13.62 -10.65
C GLU A 163 -0.36 13.91 -10.17
N GLN A 164 -0.76 15.18 -10.17
CA GLN A 164 -2.06 15.60 -9.65
C GLN A 164 -3.19 15.08 -10.54
N ALA A 165 -2.98 15.03 -11.86
CA ALA A 165 -3.94 14.41 -12.77
C ALA A 165 -4.15 12.92 -12.48
N VAL A 166 -3.11 12.19 -12.07
CA VAL A 166 -3.22 10.77 -11.68
C VAL A 166 -3.88 10.63 -10.31
N ILE A 167 -3.53 11.46 -9.34
CA ILE A 167 -4.17 11.52 -8.01
C ILE A 167 -5.68 11.69 -8.17
N ASP A 168 -6.09 12.74 -8.87
CA ASP A 168 -7.50 13.12 -9.03
C ASP A 168 -8.26 12.21 -10.02
N GLY A 169 -7.56 11.32 -10.73
CA GLY A 169 -8.15 10.44 -11.74
C GLY A 169 -8.54 11.16 -13.04
N ASN A 170 -7.99 12.35 -13.28
CA ASN A 170 -8.21 13.16 -14.49
C ASN A 170 -7.24 12.84 -15.63
N ALA A 171 -6.19 12.05 -15.35
CA ALA A 171 -5.31 11.52 -16.39
C ALA A 171 -6.08 10.65 -17.39
N PRO A 172 -5.61 10.55 -18.66
CA PRO A 172 -6.15 9.61 -19.63
C PRO A 172 -6.24 8.20 -19.04
N VAL A 173 -7.35 7.52 -19.34
CA VAL A 173 -7.65 6.18 -18.83
C VAL A 173 -7.67 5.20 -19.98
N ASP A 174 -6.85 4.17 -19.87
CA ASP A 174 -6.87 3.01 -20.77
C ASP A 174 -7.42 1.80 -20.02
N THR A 175 -8.37 1.10 -20.63
CA THR A 175 -8.87 -0.18 -20.11
C THR A 175 -8.05 -1.32 -20.69
N VAL A 176 -7.41 -2.10 -19.83
CA VAL A 176 -6.60 -3.26 -20.20
C VAL A 176 -7.07 -4.51 -19.46
N THR A 177 -6.97 -5.66 -20.11
CA THR A 177 -7.28 -6.97 -19.52
C THR A 177 -6.02 -7.77 -19.17
N GLU A 178 -4.88 -7.38 -19.73
CA GLU A 178 -3.58 -7.94 -19.41
C GLU A 178 -2.92 -7.13 -18.31
N THR A 179 -2.02 -7.76 -17.54
CA THR A 179 -1.28 -7.10 -16.46
C THR A 179 0.00 -6.42 -16.96
N SER A 180 -0.04 -5.92 -18.19
CA SER A 180 1.06 -5.21 -18.86
C SER A 180 0.55 -4.18 -19.85
N TYR A 181 1.27 -3.07 -20.00
CA TYR A 181 0.93 -1.98 -20.93
C TYR A 181 2.17 -1.36 -21.56
N GLY A 182 2.21 -1.32 -22.89
CA GLY A 182 3.32 -0.80 -23.67
C GLY A 182 3.74 -1.73 -24.83
N PRO A 183 4.94 -1.51 -25.41
CA PRO A 183 5.90 -0.48 -25.04
C PRO A 183 5.35 0.94 -25.25
N LEU A 184 5.77 1.86 -24.39
CA LEU A 184 5.42 3.29 -24.48
C LEU A 184 6.39 4.04 -25.37
N SER A 185 6.09 5.32 -25.64
CA SER A 185 7.03 6.24 -26.27
C SER A 185 7.07 7.50 -25.42
N LEU A 186 8.05 7.57 -24.53
CA LEU A 186 8.15 8.60 -23.49
C LEU A 186 9.22 9.64 -23.81
N ASP A 187 9.13 10.77 -23.12
CA ASP A 187 10.15 11.82 -23.19
C ASP A 187 11.32 11.48 -22.25
N LEU A 188 12.53 11.92 -22.61
CA LEU A 188 13.74 11.78 -21.79
C LEU A 188 13.66 12.62 -20.51
N GLY A 189 14.33 12.18 -19.45
CA GLY A 189 14.48 12.91 -18.18
C GLY A 189 13.17 13.30 -17.52
N THR A 190 12.09 12.56 -17.79
CA THR A 190 10.73 12.90 -17.35
C THR A 190 10.23 11.88 -16.34
N THR A 191 9.67 12.36 -15.24
CA THR A 191 8.97 11.51 -14.26
C THR A 191 7.54 11.29 -14.71
N TYR A 192 7.14 10.02 -14.78
CA TYR A 192 5.77 9.61 -15.06
C TYR A 192 5.15 8.99 -13.83
N TYR A 193 3.87 9.28 -13.62
CA TYR A 193 3.04 8.78 -12.55
C TYR A 193 1.95 7.91 -13.14
N TRP A 194 1.60 6.84 -12.43
CA TRP A 194 0.55 5.96 -12.87
C TRP A 194 -0.09 5.21 -11.72
N LYS A 195 -1.33 4.77 -11.94
CA LYS A 195 -2.05 3.88 -11.04
C LYS A 195 -2.93 2.96 -11.84
N ILE A 196 -3.24 1.80 -11.26
CA ILE A 196 -4.23 0.87 -11.79
C ILE A 196 -5.42 0.85 -10.85
N ASN A 197 -6.58 1.20 -11.37
CA ASN A 197 -7.84 0.95 -10.68
C ASN A 197 -8.35 -0.43 -11.09
N GLU A 198 -8.56 -1.30 -10.10
CA GLU A 198 -9.04 -2.66 -10.34
C GLU A 198 -10.57 -2.66 -10.41
N VAL A 199 -11.12 -3.20 -11.50
CA VAL A 199 -12.55 -3.10 -11.81
C VAL A 199 -13.18 -4.49 -11.96
N ASN A 200 -14.35 -4.66 -11.35
CA ASN A 200 -15.21 -5.82 -11.50
C ASN A 200 -16.68 -5.46 -11.24
N GLU A 201 -17.46 -5.31 -12.31
CA GLU A 201 -18.88 -4.94 -12.27
C GLU A 201 -19.81 -6.02 -11.66
N ALA A 202 -19.31 -7.23 -11.40
CA ALA A 202 -20.08 -8.28 -10.73
C ALA A 202 -20.07 -8.17 -9.20
N GLU A 203 -19.15 -7.38 -8.63
CA GLU A 203 -18.97 -7.21 -7.18
C GLU A 203 -19.75 -5.99 -6.65
N THR A 204 -20.01 -5.94 -5.34
CA THR A 204 -20.71 -4.79 -4.72
C THR A 204 -19.86 -3.52 -4.76
N THR A 205 -18.56 -3.65 -4.56
CA THR A 205 -17.58 -2.58 -4.79
C THR A 205 -16.95 -2.85 -6.14
N THR A 206 -17.40 -2.11 -7.16
CA THR A 206 -17.04 -2.36 -8.56
C THR A 206 -15.65 -1.84 -8.92
N THR A 207 -15.10 -0.89 -8.15
CA THR A 207 -13.79 -0.31 -8.42
C THR A 207 -12.98 -0.14 -7.15
N TRP A 208 -11.73 -0.61 -7.18
CA TRP A 208 -10.74 -0.43 -6.12
C TRP A 208 -9.63 0.49 -6.62
N GLN A 209 -9.49 1.66 -5.99
CA GLN A 209 -8.47 2.63 -6.37
C GLN A 209 -7.08 2.14 -5.98
N GLY A 210 -6.18 2.04 -6.95
CA GLY A 210 -4.81 1.60 -6.73
C GLY A 210 -3.93 2.66 -6.07
N ASP A 211 -2.75 2.21 -5.63
CA ASP A 211 -1.68 3.11 -5.18
C ASP A 211 -1.05 3.81 -6.38
N ILE A 212 -0.46 4.98 -6.12
CA ILE A 212 0.23 5.77 -7.15
C ILE A 212 1.68 5.35 -7.19
N TRP A 213 2.14 4.99 -8.37
CA TRP A 213 3.52 4.62 -8.67
C TRP A 213 4.15 5.64 -9.59
N ASN A 214 5.48 5.71 -9.57
CA ASN A 214 6.22 6.61 -10.45
C ASN A 214 7.53 5.99 -10.91
N PHE A 215 8.07 6.52 -12.00
CA PHE A 215 9.45 6.26 -12.45
C PHE A 215 9.95 7.44 -13.27
N THR A 216 11.26 7.55 -13.42
CA THR A 216 11.92 8.60 -14.21
C THR A 216 12.68 7.98 -15.37
N THR A 217 12.44 8.48 -16.59
CA THR A 217 13.17 8.04 -17.78
C THR A 217 14.60 8.56 -17.76
N HIS A 218 15.52 7.86 -18.42
CA HIS A 218 16.89 8.34 -18.58
C HIS A 218 16.96 9.70 -19.29
N GLU A 219 17.96 10.51 -18.96
CA GLU A 219 18.09 11.88 -19.48
C GLU A 219 18.69 11.94 -20.90
N PHE A 220 19.39 10.88 -21.33
CA PHE A 220 20.08 10.83 -22.60
C PHE A 220 20.30 9.38 -23.06
N PHE A 221 20.55 9.24 -24.36
CA PHE A 221 21.14 8.03 -24.92
C PHE A 221 22.65 8.23 -25.09
N VAL A 222 23.45 7.29 -24.58
CA VAL A 222 24.85 7.19 -25.00
C VAL A 222 24.84 6.62 -26.41
N VAL A 223 25.14 7.46 -27.39
CA VAL A 223 25.28 7.02 -28.79
C VAL A 223 26.60 6.28 -28.98
N ASP A 224 27.63 6.73 -28.27
CA ASP A 224 28.97 6.19 -28.33
C ASP A 224 29.74 6.58 -27.06
N ASP A 225 30.51 5.65 -26.50
CA ASP A 225 31.45 5.90 -25.41
C ASP A 225 32.85 5.92 -26.00
N PHE A 226 33.27 7.12 -26.44
CA PHE A 226 34.55 7.28 -27.14
C PHE A 226 35.77 6.88 -26.31
N GLU A 227 35.59 6.62 -25.00
CA GLU A 227 36.64 6.22 -24.07
C GLU A 227 37.05 4.74 -24.22
N ASP A 228 36.26 3.88 -24.88
CA ASP A 228 36.66 2.47 -25.13
C ASP A 228 37.54 2.31 -26.38
N TYR A 229 37.67 3.37 -27.19
CA TYR A 229 38.30 3.26 -28.50
C TYR A 229 39.84 3.18 -28.47
N ASN A 230 40.54 3.24 -27.33
CA ASN A 230 42.02 3.27 -27.37
C ASN A 230 42.86 2.88 -26.14
N ASP A 231 42.35 2.21 -25.12
CA ASP A 231 43.22 1.88 -23.96
C ASP A 231 44.04 0.59 -24.12
N TRP A 232 44.00 -0.08 -25.28
CA TRP A 232 44.69 -1.36 -25.52
C TRP A 232 45.68 -1.29 -26.69
N PRO A 233 46.98 -1.55 -26.46
CA PRO A 233 47.94 -1.69 -27.54
C PRO A 233 47.54 -2.82 -28.50
N PRO A 234 47.61 -2.63 -29.83
CA PRO A 234 48.32 -1.55 -30.55
C PRO A 234 47.41 -0.50 -31.20
N ASP A 235 46.13 -0.44 -30.84
CA ASP A 235 45.10 0.32 -31.58
C ASP A 235 44.76 1.65 -30.90
N GLU A 236 45.75 2.30 -30.26
CA GLU A 236 45.47 3.52 -29.54
C GLU A 236 45.17 4.69 -30.52
N ILE A 237 44.03 5.38 -30.37
CA ILE A 237 43.52 6.47 -31.25
C ILE A 237 44.58 7.55 -31.55
N TRP A 238 45.49 7.87 -30.62
CA TRP A 238 46.56 8.84 -30.88
C TRP A 238 47.57 8.37 -31.93
N PHE A 239 47.61 7.09 -32.29
CA PHE A 239 48.37 6.61 -33.46
C PHE A 239 47.69 6.94 -34.81
N THR A 240 46.37 7.14 -34.81
CA THR A 240 45.61 7.44 -36.05
C THR A 240 45.46 8.94 -36.28
N TRP A 241 45.48 9.76 -35.23
CA TRP A 241 45.52 11.22 -35.35
C TRP A 241 46.95 11.69 -35.63
N ILE A 242 47.18 12.22 -36.84
CA ILE A 242 48.33 13.07 -37.11
C ILE A 242 48.09 14.37 -36.34
N ASP A 243 48.62 14.47 -35.11
CA ASP A 243 48.69 15.73 -34.34
C ASP A 243 49.53 16.80 -35.09
N GLY A 244 50.30 16.35 -36.08
CA GLY A 244 51.19 17.12 -36.92
C GLY A 244 52.41 17.64 -36.18
N TYR A 245 52.76 17.01 -35.06
CA TYR A 245 54.06 17.17 -34.44
C TYR A 245 55.15 16.76 -35.44
N GLY A 246 55.95 17.73 -35.88
CA GLY A 246 56.97 17.55 -36.92
C GLY A 246 56.49 17.62 -38.37
N VAL A 247 55.21 17.93 -38.64
CA VAL A 247 54.67 18.11 -40.00
C VAL A 247 54.36 19.59 -40.24
N LEU A 248 55.25 20.27 -40.97
CA LEU A 248 55.21 21.73 -41.23
C LEU A 248 53.96 22.25 -41.98
N ALA A 249 53.06 21.36 -42.42
CA ALA A 249 51.83 21.69 -43.14
C ALA A 249 50.59 21.05 -42.49
N ASN A 250 50.56 20.91 -41.16
CA ASN A 250 49.30 20.64 -40.46
C ASN A 250 48.52 21.97 -40.30
N GLY A 251 47.20 21.90 -40.30
CA GLY A 251 46.34 23.08 -40.02
C GLY A 251 46.29 23.46 -38.54
N GLY A 252 47.19 22.92 -37.71
CA GLY A 252 47.22 23.10 -36.27
C GLY A 252 47.98 24.36 -35.89
N ALA A 253 47.34 25.25 -35.13
CA ALA A 253 47.92 26.53 -34.73
C ALA A 253 48.88 26.44 -33.53
N VAL A 254 49.07 25.25 -32.95
CA VAL A 254 49.95 25.03 -31.79
C VAL A 254 50.62 23.67 -31.93
N GLY A 255 51.96 23.68 -31.88
CA GLY A 255 52.82 22.52 -31.69
C GLY A 255 53.84 22.81 -30.60
#